data_AF-A0A6P3HWV8-F1
#
_entry.id   AF-A0A6P3HWV8-F1
#
_cell.length_a   1.000
_cell.length_b   1.000
_cell.length_c   1.000
_cell.angle_alpha   90.00
_cell.angle_beta   90.00
_cell.angle_gamma   90.00
#
_symmetry.space_group_name_H-M   'P 1'
#
loop_
_entity.id
_entity.type
_entity.pdbx_description
1 polymer ?
#
loop_
_entity_poly.entity_id
_entity_poly.type
_entity_poly.pdbx_seq_one_letter_code
_entity_poly.pdbx_strand_id
1 'polypeptide(L)'
;IRIVKPKVASMEEMASFHTDAYLQHLQKVSEDGDDDHPDSIEYGLGYDCPATEGIFDYAAAVGGATITAAQCLIDGMCKVAINWSGGWHHAKK
;
A
#
# COMPACT_ATOMS: atom_id res chain seq x y z
N ILE A 1 -12.94 -23.16 -3.10
CA ILE A 1 -12.50 -21.78 -2.81
C ILE A 1 -11.75 -21.81 -1.49
N ARG A 2 -10.56 -21.21 -1.38
CA ARG A 2 -9.78 -21.12 -0.14
C ARG A 2 -9.71 -19.66 0.27
N ILE A 3 -10.11 -19.36 1.51
CA ILE A 3 -9.98 -18.02 2.09
C ILE A 3 -8.62 -17.97 2.78
N VAL A 4 -7.77 -17.02 2.39
CA VAL A 4 -6.45 -16.79 2.97
C VAL A 4 -6.47 -15.41 3.61
N LYS A 5 -6.11 -15.32 4.89
CA LYS A 5 -5.97 -14.03 5.56
C LYS A 5 -4.69 -13.35 5.02
N PRO A 6 -4.77 -12.11 4.51
CA PRO A 6 -3.60 -11.41 4.01
C PRO A 6 -2.67 -11.01 5.16
N LYS A 7 -1.37 -10.94 4.88
CA LYS A 7 -0.43 -10.20 5.72
C LYS A 7 -0.52 -8.70 5.40
N VAL A 8 -0.10 -7.86 6.34
CA VAL A 8 0.18 -6.43 6.09
C VAL A 8 1.61 -6.34 5.56
N ALA A 9 1.83 -5.55 4.50
CA ALA A 9 3.17 -5.34 3.96
C ALA A 9 4.04 -4.60 4.97
N SER A 10 5.29 -5.02 5.12
CA SER A 10 6.26 -4.24 5.89
C SER A 10 6.71 -3.00 5.10
N MET A 11 7.33 -2.05 5.80
CA MET A 11 7.99 -0.90 5.16
C MET A 11 9.00 -1.35 4.11
N GLU A 12 9.80 -2.37 4.42
CA GLU A 12 10.79 -2.96 3.51
C GLU A 12 10.13 -3.53 2.24
N GLU A 13 9.00 -4.22 2.38
CA GLU A 13 8.28 -4.78 1.23
C GLU A 13 7.70 -3.69 0.33
N MET A 14 7.16 -2.61 0.91
CA MET A 14 6.68 -1.47 0.14
C MET A 14 7.83 -0.71 -0.54
N ALA A 15 8.98 -0.63 0.12
CA ALA A 15 10.21 -0.01 -0.39
C ALA A 15 10.87 -0.80 -1.54
N SER A 16 10.36 -1.99 -1.88
CA SER A 16 10.78 -2.72 -3.08
C SER A 16 10.45 -1.99 -4.38
N PHE A 17 9.50 -1.05 -4.35
CA PHE A 17 9.15 -0.19 -5.49
C PHE A 17 9.14 1.30 -5.13
N HIS A 18 8.53 1.66 -4.00
CA HIS A 18 8.43 3.05 -3.57
C HIS A 18 9.70 3.53 -2.88
N THR A 19 9.98 4.83 -2.96
CA THR A 19 11.11 5.41 -2.21
C THR A 19 10.84 5.46 -0.71
N ASP A 20 11.90 5.30 0.09
CA ASP A 20 11.83 5.42 1.56
C ASP A 20 11.24 6.79 1.98
N ALA A 21 11.61 7.87 1.28
CA ALA A 21 11.14 9.21 1.58
C ALA A 21 9.63 9.34 1.38
N TYR A 22 9.09 8.81 0.28
CA TYR A 22 7.65 8.79 0.04
C TYR A 22 6.90 7.97 1.10
N LEU A 23 7.40 6.78 1.44
CA LEU A 23 6.74 5.92 2.42
C LEU A 23 6.77 6.51 3.85
N GLN A 24 7.88 7.15 4.23
CA GLN A 24 7.98 7.88 5.50
C GLN A 24 7.01 9.07 5.55
N HIS A 25 6.89 9.82 4.45
CA HIS A 25 5.90 10.90 4.33
C HIS A 25 4.47 10.36 4.46
N LEU A 26 4.15 9.29 3.73
CA LEU A 26 2.84 8.67 3.77
C LEU A 26 2.49 8.15 5.17
N GLN A 27 3.47 7.56 5.88
CA GLN A 27 3.29 7.12 7.26
C GLN A 27 3.02 8.30 8.19
N LYS A 28 3.78 9.38 8.09
CA LYS A 28 3.59 10.59 8.92
C LYS A 28 2.20 11.19 8.71
N VAL A 29 1.78 11.38 7.45
CA VAL A 29 0.43 11.88 7.12
C VAL A 29 -0.66 10.94 7.67
N SER A 30 -0.40 9.63 7.62
CA SER A 30 -1.33 8.61 8.14
C SER A 30 -1.52 8.68 9.67
N GLU A 31 -0.50 9.11 10.41
CA GLU A 31 -0.53 9.19 11.89
C GLU A 31 -1.03 10.56 12.37
N ASP A 32 -0.53 11.64 11.75
CA ASP A 32 -0.72 13.01 12.25
C ASP A 32 -1.78 13.81 11.46
N GLY A 33 -2.22 13.31 10.30
CA GLY A 33 -2.98 14.08 9.32
C GLY A 33 -2.07 14.96 8.44
N ASP A 34 -2.66 15.71 7.50
CA ASP A 34 -1.89 16.42 6.48
C ASP A 34 -1.26 17.75 6.94
N ASP A 35 -1.83 18.47 7.91
CA ASP A 35 -1.42 19.84 8.35
C ASP A 35 -0.90 20.77 7.22
N ASP A 36 -1.45 20.63 6.01
CA ASP A 36 -0.96 21.25 4.77
C ASP A 36 0.56 21.11 4.54
N HIS A 37 1.12 19.91 4.78
CA HIS A 37 2.54 19.64 4.62
C HIS A 37 2.96 19.92 3.16
N PRO A 38 4.00 20.73 2.92
CA PRO A 38 4.33 21.21 1.57
C PRO A 38 4.60 20.06 0.59
N ASP A 39 5.21 18.98 1.09
CA ASP A 39 5.57 17.82 0.28
C ASP A 39 4.36 16.96 -0.13
N SER A 40 3.20 17.09 0.52
CA SER A 40 2.01 16.27 0.20
C SER A 40 1.56 16.46 -1.24
N ILE A 41 1.58 17.70 -1.73
CA ILE A 41 1.26 18.00 -3.13
C ILE A 41 2.31 17.40 -4.08
N GLU A 42 3.60 17.49 -3.74
CA GLU A 42 4.68 16.92 -4.56
C GLU A 42 4.61 15.39 -4.63
N TYR A 43 4.23 14.75 -3.52
CA TYR A 43 3.98 13.31 -3.44
C TYR A 43 2.61 12.88 -3.98
N GLY A 44 1.82 13.82 -4.51
CA GLY A 44 0.56 13.54 -5.20
C GLY A 44 -0.64 13.31 -4.28
N LEU A 45 -0.55 13.70 -3.02
CA LEU A 45 -1.67 13.75 -2.09
C LEU A 45 -2.44 15.07 -2.28
N GLY A 46 -3.77 14.98 -2.31
CA GLY A 46 -4.65 16.10 -2.63
C GLY A 46 -6.08 15.63 -2.88
N TYR A 47 -6.79 16.27 -3.81
CA TYR A 47 -8.22 15.97 -4.04
C TYR A 47 -8.52 14.51 -4.42
N ASP A 48 -7.81 13.96 -5.42
CA ASP A 48 -8.03 12.58 -5.89
C ASP A 48 -7.40 11.52 -4.97
N CYS A 49 -6.38 11.91 -4.21
CA CYS A 49 -5.64 11.05 -3.27
C CYS A 49 -5.57 11.76 -1.91
N PRO A 50 -6.67 11.80 -1.14
CA PRO A 50 -6.74 12.61 0.08
C PRO A 50 -5.72 12.16 1.12
N ALA A 51 -4.99 13.13 1.65
CA ALA A 51 -4.16 12.95 2.82
C ALA A 51 -5.07 12.83 4.05
N THR A 52 -5.23 11.60 4.55
CA THR A 52 -6.10 11.29 5.68
C THR A 52 -5.41 10.34 6.64
N GLU A 53 -5.88 10.32 7.90
CA GLU A 53 -5.46 9.34 8.89
C GLU A 53 -5.70 7.92 8.35
N GLY A 54 -4.74 7.02 8.59
CA GLY A 54 -4.80 5.61 8.21
C GLY A 54 -4.45 5.28 6.74
N ILE A 55 -4.04 6.24 5.91
CA ILE A 55 -3.69 5.96 4.50
C ILE A 55 -2.51 5.00 4.35
N PHE A 56 -1.54 5.03 5.25
CA PHE A 56 -0.40 4.13 5.21
C PHE A 56 -0.82 2.71 5.56
N ASP A 57 -1.63 2.53 6.61
CA ASP A 57 -2.17 1.23 7.01
C ASP A 57 -3.03 0.63 5.90
N TYR A 58 -3.85 1.45 5.24
CA TYR A 58 -4.64 1.04 4.09
C TYR A 58 -3.73 0.56 2.94
N ALA A 59 -2.74 1.36 2.56
CA ALA A 59 -1.79 1.01 1.50
C ALA A 59 -1.03 -0.27 1.82
N ALA A 60 -0.53 -0.41 3.06
CA ALA A 60 0.19 -1.59 3.53
C ALA A 60 -0.68 -2.84 3.56
N ALA A 61 -1.96 -2.73 3.94
CA ALA A 61 -2.90 -3.85 3.90
C ALA A 61 -3.20 -4.30 2.46
N VAL A 62 -3.41 -3.36 1.54
CA VAL A 62 -3.68 -3.66 0.13
C VAL A 62 -2.45 -4.25 -0.58
N GLY A 63 -1.28 -3.65 -0.36
CA GLY A 63 0.00 -4.15 -0.85
C GLY A 63 0.28 -5.56 -0.30
N GLY A 64 0.15 -5.75 1.01
CA GLY A 64 0.35 -7.02 1.69
C GLY A 64 -0.60 -8.12 1.23
N ALA A 65 -1.86 -7.79 0.93
CA ALA A 65 -2.82 -8.72 0.34
C ALA A 65 -2.40 -9.19 -1.05
N THR A 66 -1.87 -8.28 -1.88
CA THR A 66 -1.36 -8.63 -3.22
C THR A 66 -0.09 -9.48 -3.13
N ILE A 67 0.83 -9.14 -2.23
CA ILE A 67 2.03 -9.95 -1.96
C ILE A 67 1.64 -11.35 -1.44
N THR A 68 0.64 -11.45 -0.56
CA THR A 68 0.13 -12.74 -0.07
C THR A 68 -0.45 -13.57 -1.22
N ALA A 69 -1.22 -12.95 -2.11
CA ALA A 69 -1.77 -13.60 -3.30
C ALA A 69 -0.66 -14.11 -4.24
N ALA A 70 0.38 -13.31 -4.45
CA ALA A 70 1.56 -13.72 -5.23
C ALA A 70 2.30 -14.89 -4.56
N GLN A 71 2.48 -14.86 -3.24
CA GLN A 71 3.09 -15.96 -2.49
C GLN A 71 2.28 -17.26 -2.63
N CYS A 72 0.94 -17.19 -2.61
CA CYS A 72 0.09 -18.36 -2.84
C CYS A 72 0.26 -18.98 -4.22
N LEU A 73 0.64 -18.19 -5.23
CA LEU A 73 0.95 -18.69 -6.57
C LEU A 73 2.35 -19.32 -6.60
N ILE A 74 3.34 -18.67 -6.00
CA ILE A 74 4.73 -19.15 -5.91
C ILE A 74 4.80 -20.51 -5.19
N ASP A 75 4.09 -20.64 -4.07
CA ASP A 75 4.07 -21.87 -3.26
C ASP A 75 3.23 -23.00 -3.88
N GLY A 76 2.67 -22.78 -5.08
CA GLY A 76 1.81 -23.75 -5.75
C GLY A 76 0.49 -24.04 -5.02
N MET A 77 0.11 -23.21 -4.04
CA MET A 77 -1.13 -23.39 -3.27
C MET A 77 -2.38 -23.21 -4.13
N CYS A 78 -2.28 -22.47 -5.23
CA CYS A 78 -3.37 -22.21 -6.17
C CYS A 78 -2.83 -21.93 -7.58
N LYS A 79 -3.72 -21.92 -8.58
CA LYS A 79 -3.43 -21.47 -9.96
C LYS A 79 -3.96 -20.07 -10.26
N VAL A 80 -4.91 -19.61 -9.45
CA VAL A 80 -5.52 -18.28 -9.51
C VAL A 80 -5.65 -17.79 -8.08
N ALA A 81 -5.14 -16.60 -7.82
CA ALA A 81 -5.30 -15.87 -6.56
C ALA A 81 -6.01 -14.55 -6.86
N ILE A 82 -6.91 -14.13 -5.97
CA ILE A 82 -7.76 -12.96 -6.18
C ILE A 82 -7.62 -12.01 -4.99
N ASN A 83 -7.29 -10.75 -5.27
CA ASN A 83 -7.36 -9.64 -4.32
C ASN A 83 -8.19 -8.52 -4.95
N TRP A 84 -9.47 -8.43 -4.59
CA TRP A 84 -10.37 -7.41 -5.13
C TRP A 84 -10.07 -5.99 -4.65
N SER A 85 -9.38 -5.84 -3.51
CA SER A 85 -9.00 -4.53 -2.98
C SER A 85 -7.71 -3.99 -3.59
N GLY A 86 -6.98 -4.81 -4.36
CA GLY A 86 -5.77 -4.42 -5.08
C GLY A 86 -6.05 -3.73 -6.42
N GLY A 87 -5.02 -3.64 -7.26
CA GLY A 87 -5.16 -3.06 -8.60
C GLY A 87 -5.03 -1.54 -8.68
N TRP A 88 -4.49 -0.89 -7.63
CA TRP A 88 -4.20 0.54 -7.59
C TRP A 88 -3.02 0.93 -8.49
N HIS A 89 -3.22 0.85 -9.80
CA HIS A 89 -2.17 0.96 -10.84
C HIS A 89 -1.63 2.36 -11.11
N HIS A 90 -2.19 3.41 -10.49
CA HIS A 90 -1.81 4.80 -10.76
C HIS A 90 -0.65 5.31 -9.91
N ALA A 91 -0.31 4.62 -8.81
CA ALA A 91 0.81 4.99 -7.95
C ALA A 91 2.15 5.00 -8.70
N LYS A 92 3.13 5.75 -8.17
CA LYS A 92 4.47 5.94 -8.74
C LYS A 92 5.52 5.67 -7.67
N LYS A 93 6.78 5.51 -8.10
CA LYS A 93 7.93 5.23 -7.22
C LYS A 93 8.26 6.41 -6.32
#